data_AF-A0A0G2IX23-F1
#
_entry.id   AF-A0A0G2IX23-F1
#
_cell.length_a   1.000
_cell.length_b   1.000
_cell.length_c   1.000
_cell.angle_alpha   90.00
_cell.angle_beta   90.00
_cell.angle_gamma   90.00
#
_symmetry.space_group_name_H-M   'P 1'
#
loop_
_entity.id
_entity.type
_entity.pdbx_description
1 polymer ?
#
loop_
_entity_poly.entity_id
_entity_poly.type
_entity_poly.pdbx_seq_one_letter_code
_entity_poly.pdbx_strand_id
1 'polypeptide(L)'
;MQFRLEAQGLQAIVEKCPIELLARDEWGGVGDMAQILAAFVSPNEPAVARALKDAGRLLERGGHNSLMDGYQSCDPGRAYLLAAAIWSAMAGLALTCAEPPASFEREGQKIRGPGRITSEGLATCLDSTLFLAAAP
;
A
#
# COMPACT_ATOMS: atom_id res chain seq x y z
N MET A 1 7.99 -20.91 -18.16
CA MET A 1 6.91 -21.12 -19.15
C MET A 1 7.52 -21.55 -20.47
N GLN A 2 6.82 -22.33 -21.28
CA GLN A 2 7.25 -22.64 -22.65
C GLN A 2 6.15 -22.22 -23.61
N PHE A 3 6.48 -21.33 -24.54
CA PHE A 3 5.61 -20.98 -25.67
C PHE A 3 6.07 -21.77 -26.89
N ARG A 4 5.12 -22.42 -27.57
CA ARG A 4 5.38 -23.16 -28.80
C ARG A 4 4.45 -22.64 -29.88
N LEU A 5 5.03 -22.20 -30.99
CA LEU A 5 4.30 -21.80 -32.20
C LEU A 5 4.55 -22.84 -33.29
N GLU A 6 3.49 -23.37 -33.87
CA GLU A 6 3.53 -24.34 -34.97
C GLU A 6 2.65 -23.85 -36.13
N ALA A 7 3.14 -24.02 -37.35
CA ALA A 7 2.40 -23.75 -38.59
C ALA A 7 2.71 -24.86 -39.62
N GLN A 8 1.71 -25.25 -40.42
CA GLN A 8 1.87 -26.35 -41.38
C GLN A 8 2.97 -26.06 -42.40
N GLY A 9 3.90 -27.02 -42.55
CA GLY A 9 5.04 -26.90 -43.46
C GLY A 9 6.21 -26.05 -42.95
N LEU A 10 6.13 -25.53 -41.72
CA LEU A 10 7.19 -24.75 -41.09
C LEU A 10 7.71 -25.43 -39.82
N GLN A 11 8.98 -25.17 -39.49
CA GLN A 11 9.60 -25.69 -38.27
C GLN A 11 8.99 -25.00 -37.04
N ALA A 12 8.66 -25.79 -36.02
CA ALA A 12 8.16 -25.29 -34.75
C ALA A 12 9.19 -24.40 -34.07
N ILE A 13 8.76 -23.23 -33.60
CA ILE A 13 9.57 -22.34 -32.78
C ILE A 13 9.18 -22.56 -31.32
N VAL A 14 10.18 -22.80 -30.48
CA VAL A 14 10.00 -22.96 -29.04
C VAL A 14 10.76 -21.85 -28.33
N GLU A 15 10.03 -21.05 -27.57
CA GLU A 15 10.61 -20.03 -26.70
C GLU A 15 10.41 -20.45 -25.24
N LYS A 16 11.49 -20.36 -24.46
CA LYS A 16 11.48 -20.64 -23.03
C LYS A 16 11.67 -19.33 -22.28
N CYS A 17 10.69 -18.97 -21.47
CA CYS A 17 10.75 -17.77 -20.64
C CYS A 17 10.77 -18.21 -19.16
N PRO A 18 11.74 -17.75 -18.34
CA PRO A 18 11.69 -17.99 -16.90
C PRO A 18 10.42 -17.35 -16.30
N ILE A 19 9.85 -17.99 -15.28
CA ILE A 19 8.78 -17.40 -14.46
C ILE A 19 9.36 -17.25 -13.07
N GLU A 20 9.27 -16.05 -12.53
CA GLU A 20 9.51 -15.79 -11.12
C GLU A 20 8.18 -15.73 -10.37
N LEU A 21 8.12 -16.40 -9.22
CA LEU A 21 6.96 -16.43 -8.34
C LEU A 21 7.33 -15.74 -7.04
N LEU A 22 6.81 -14.53 -6.84
CA LEU A 22 7.02 -13.75 -5.64
C LEU A 22 6.10 -14.21 -4.51
N ALA A 23 6.50 -13.95 -3.27
CA ALA A 23 5.62 -14.16 -2.13
C ALA A 23 4.36 -13.27 -2.24
N ARG A 24 3.28 -13.66 -1.55
CA ARG A 24 2.03 -12.89 -1.55
C ARG A 24 2.23 -11.43 -1.14
N ASP A 25 3.15 -11.21 -0.20
CA ASP A 25 3.48 -9.92 0.38
C ASP A 25 4.69 -9.27 -0.30
N GLU A 26 5.09 -9.72 -1.49
CA GLU A 26 6.27 -9.22 -2.18
C GLU A 26 5.89 -8.53 -3.49
N TRP A 27 6.37 -7.30 -3.63
CA TRP A 27 6.21 -6.49 -4.83
C TRP A 27 7.54 -6.46 -5.56
N GLY A 28 7.56 -6.78 -6.87
CA GLY A 28 8.75 -6.92 -7.69
C GLY A 28 9.33 -5.62 -8.28
N GLY A 29 9.05 -4.46 -7.67
CA GLY A 29 9.64 -3.19 -8.10
C GLY A 29 8.99 -2.55 -9.33
N VAL A 30 9.43 -1.35 -9.68
CA VAL A 30 8.88 -0.55 -10.78
C VAL A 30 9.24 -1.12 -12.15
N GLY A 31 10.38 -1.84 -12.26
CA GLY A 31 10.84 -2.41 -13.53
C GLY A 31 9.80 -3.34 -14.17
N ASP A 32 9.28 -4.27 -13.37
CA ASP A 32 8.37 -5.31 -13.84
C ASP A 32 6.93 -5.14 -13.32
N MET A 33 6.75 -4.47 -12.18
CA MET A 33 5.51 -4.54 -11.39
C MET A 33 4.95 -3.17 -10.95
N ALA A 34 5.31 -2.08 -11.63
CA ALA A 34 4.80 -0.74 -11.29
C ALA A 34 3.25 -0.67 -11.20
N GLN A 35 2.56 -1.34 -12.12
CA GLN A 35 1.10 -1.29 -12.25
C GLN A 35 0.36 -1.99 -11.09
N ILE A 36 1.00 -2.94 -10.42
CA ILE A 36 0.35 -3.74 -9.37
C ILE A 36 0.62 -3.21 -7.96
N LEU A 37 1.42 -2.16 -7.79
CA LEU A 37 1.72 -1.60 -6.48
C LEU A 37 0.44 -1.18 -5.72
N ALA A 38 -0.55 -0.65 -6.44
CA ALA A 38 -1.85 -0.29 -5.88
C ALA A 38 -2.61 -1.47 -5.29
N ALA A 39 -2.34 -2.71 -5.73
CA ALA A 39 -2.97 -3.92 -5.19
C ALA A 39 -2.53 -4.22 -3.74
N PHE A 40 -1.43 -3.61 -3.27
CA PHE A 40 -0.98 -3.72 -1.89
C PHE A 40 -1.66 -2.70 -0.95
N VAL A 41 -2.40 -1.72 -1.49
CA VAL A 41 -3.24 -0.82 -0.70
C VAL A 41 -4.42 -1.63 -0.15
N SER A 42 -4.45 -1.83 1.16
CA SER A 42 -5.35 -2.78 1.83
C SER A 42 -6.39 -2.06 2.73
N PRO A 43 -7.36 -1.31 2.16
CA PRO A 43 -8.27 -0.44 2.92
C PRO A 43 -9.21 -1.18 3.88
N ASN A 44 -9.47 -2.46 3.60
CA ASN A 44 -10.38 -3.29 4.40
C ASN A 44 -9.69 -3.99 5.57
N GLU A 45 -8.40 -3.75 5.82
CA GLU A 45 -7.73 -4.34 6.98
C GLU A 45 -8.20 -3.72 8.31
N PRO A 46 -8.36 -4.51 9.38
CA PRO A 46 -8.81 -4.01 10.68
C PRO A 46 -7.93 -2.89 11.26
N ALA A 47 -6.64 -2.86 10.93
CA ALA A 47 -5.72 -1.81 11.37
C ALA A 47 -6.05 -0.44 10.74
N VAL A 48 -6.52 -0.42 9.49
CA VAL A 48 -6.97 0.81 8.83
C VAL A 48 -8.22 1.35 9.52
N ALA A 49 -9.21 0.49 9.78
CA ALA A 49 -10.42 0.88 10.50
C ALA A 49 -10.12 1.46 11.91
N ARG A 50 -9.12 0.92 12.62
CA ARG A 50 -8.66 1.48 13.90
C ARG A 50 -8.04 2.88 13.71
N ALA A 51 -7.16 3.05 12.73
CA ALA A 51 -6.55 4.35 12.43
C ALA A 51 -7.61 5.40 12.09
N LEU A 52 -8.63 5.07 11.29
CA LEU A 52 -9.74 5.98 10.96
C LEU A 52 -10.58 6.34 12.18
N LYS A 53 -10.82 5.38 13.08
CA LYS A 53 -11.51 5.65 14.34
C LYS A 53 -10.74 6.62 15.22
N ASP A 54 -9.42 6.49 15.27
CA ASP A 54 -8.56 7.40 16.03
C ASP A 54 -8.46 8.77 15.37
N ALA A 55 -8.45 8.85 14.04
CA ALA A 55 -8.57 10.11 13.30
C ALA A 55 -9.89 10.83 13.63
N GLY A 56 -11.02 10.13 13.64
CA GLY A 56 -12.31 10.68 14.06
C GLY A 56 -12.28 11.25 15.48
N ARG A 57 -11.67 10.53 16.43
CA ARG A 57 -11.48 11.00 17.81
C ARG A 57 -10.61 12.25 17.90
N LEU A 58 -9.59 12.37 17.05
CA LEU A 58 -8.75 13.58 16.98
C LEU A 58 -9.54 14.79 16.49
N LEU A 59 -10.41 14.60 15.49
CA LEU A 59 -11.32 15.65 15.01
C LEU A 59 -12.27 16.11 16.13
N GLU A 60 -12.89 15.19 16.88
CA GLU A 60 -13.78 15.55 18.01
C GLU A 60 -13.05 16.38 19.06
N ARG A 61 -11.83 15.96 19.43
CA ARG A 61 -11.00 16.69 20.40
C ARG A 61 -10.64 18.09 19.92
N GLY A 62 -10.50 18.28 18.61
CA GLY A 62 -10.30 19.59 17.97
C GLY A 62 -11.57 20.41 17.81
N GLY A 63 -12.74 19.92 18.23
CA GLY A 63 -14.02 20.61 18.06
C GLY A 63 -14.60 20.50 16.64
N HIS A 64 -14.11 19.55 15.83
CA HIS A 64 -14.58 19.29 14.48
C HIS A 64 -15.51 18.08 14.42
N ASN A 65 -16.29 17.99 13.34
CA ASN A 65 -17.10 16.82 13.04
C ASN A 65 -16.21 15.56 12.86
N SER A 66 -16.57 14.46 13.50
CA SER A 66 -15.80 13.20 13.51
C SER A 66 -16.10 12.23 12.38
N LEU A 67 -17.13 12.53 11.58
CA LEU A 67 -17.49 11.72 10.43
C LEU A 67 -16.34 11.63 9.42
N MET A 68 -15.93 10.42 9.06
CA MET A 68 -14.99 10.19 7.95
C MET A 68 -15.79 10.17 6.65
N ASP A 69 -16.21 11.34 6.20
CA ASP A 69 -17.12 11.55 5.06
C ASP A 69 -16.42 11.69 3.70
N GLY A 70 -15.09 11.61 3.69
CA GLY A 70 -14.28 11.76 2.49
C GLY A 70 -14.53 13.13 1.82
N TYR A 71 -14.94 13.10 0.56
CA TYR A 71 -15.20 14.32 -0.22
C TYR A 71 -16.67 14.76 -0.25
N GLN A 72 -17.55 14.13 0.53
CA GLN A 72 -19.00 14.37 0.44
C GLN A 72 -19.43 15.80 0.82
N SER A 73 -18.65 16.49 1.65
CA SER A 73 -18.93 17.87 2.04
C SER A 73 -18.68 18.90 0.92
N CYS A 74 -17.98 18.50 -0.15
CA CYS A 74 -17.49 19.40 -1.21
C CYS A 74 -16.67 20.61 -0.68
N ASP A 75 -16.07 20.49 0.51
CA ASP A 75 -15.25 21.52 1.14
C ASP A 75 -13.76 21.12 1.15
N PRO A 76 -12.88 21.85 0.45
CA PRO A 76 -11.44 21.60 0.48
C PRO A 76 -10.82 21.71 1.89
N GLY A 77 -11.37 22.58 2.74
CA GLY A 77 -10.94 22.72 4.12
C GLY A 77 -11.22 21.46 4.94
N ARG A 78 -12.41 20.86 4.73
CA ARG A 78 -12.76 19.55 5.30
C ARG A 78 -11.82 18.46 4.82
N ALA A 79 -11.53 18.37 3.52
CA ALA A 79 -10.62 17.36 2.98
C ALA A 79 -9.22 17.47 3.61
N TYR A 80 -8.72 18.69 3.80
CA TYR A 80 -7.45 18.92 4.49
C TYR A 80 -7.50 18.49 5.97
N LEU A 81 -8.57 18.81 6.68
CA LEU A 81 -8.76 18.40 8.08
C LEU A 81 -8.80 16.87 8.24
N LEU A 82 -9.48 16.16 7.33
CA LEU A 82 -9.51 14.69 7.31
C LEU A 82 -8.10 14.13 7.10
N ALA A 83 -7.38 14.62 6.09
CA ALA A 83 -6.01 14.19 5.81
C ALA A 83 -5.07 14.45 7.00
N ALA A 84 -5.18 15.62 7.64
CA ALA A 84 -4.39 15.95 8.83
C ALA A 84 -4.72 15.04 10.02
N ALA A 85 -5.98 14.70 10.23
CA ALA A 85 -6.41 13.80 11.29
C ALA A 85 -5.92 12.36 11.06
N ILE A 86 -6.01 11.86 9.82
CA ILE A 86 -5.48 10.54 9.42
C ILE A 86 -3.97 10.50 9.65
N TRP A 87 -3.25 11.49 9.12
CA TRP A 87 -1.80 11.62 9.32
C TRP A 87 -1.43 11.63 10.80
N SER A 88 -2.15 12.41 11.61
CA SER A 88 -1.88 12.53 13.05
C SER A 88 -2.15 11.22 13.80
N ALA A 89 -3.21 10.49 13.44
CA ALA A 89 -3.52 9.19 14.02
C ALA A 89 -2.42 8.17 13.69
N MET A 90 -1.94 8.14 12.45
CA MET A 90 -0.88 7.23 12.02
C MET A 90 0.50 7.63 12.56
N ALA A 91 0.81 8.92 12.65
CA ALA A 91 2.01 9.41 13.32
C ALA A 91 2.01 9.04 14.82
N GLY A 92 0.83 9.02 15.44
CA GLY A 92 0.64 8.55 16.81
C GLY A 92 0.97 7.08 17.05
N LEU A 93 1.13 6.26 16.00
CA LEU A 93 1.64 4.89 16.10
C LEU A 93 3.14 4.84 16.45
N ALA A 94 3.86 5.96 16.32
CA ALA A 94 5.28 6.09 16.63
C ALA A 94 6.14 4.98 15.98
N LEU A 95 5.91 4.74 14.69
CA LEU A 95 6.59 3.68 13.93
C LEU A 95 8.10 3.97 13.81
N THR A 96 8.90 2.93 13.97
CA THR A 96 10.34 2.96 13.70
C THR A 96 10.58 2.72 12.21
N CYS A 97 11.37 3.59 11.59
CA CYS A 97 11.75 3.42 10.18
C CYS A 97 12.65 2.18 10.03
N ALA A 98 12.26 1.27 9.15
CA ALA A 98 13.10 0.18 8.67
C ALA A 98 13.74 0.59 7.35
N GLU A 99 15.06 0.37 7.22
CA GLU A 99 15.74 0.60 5.94
C GLU A 99 15.25 -0.42 4.90
N PRO A 100 14.77 0.03 3.73
CA PRO A 100 14.48 -0.87 2.62
C PRO A 100 15.80 -1.35 1.98
N PRO A 101 15.76 -2.43 1.18
CA PRO A 101 16.88 -2.79 0.31
C PRO A 101 17.30 -1.61 -0.58
N ALA A 102 18.61 -1.47 -0.85
CA ALA A 102 19.15 -0.35 -1.63
C ALA A 102 18.60 -0.23 -3.06
N SER A 103 18.01 -1.31 -3.59
CA SER A 103 17.45 -1.44 -4.94
C SER A 103 15.93 -1.66 -4.94
N PHE A 104 15.23 -1.42 -3.82
CA PHE A 104 13.83 -1.83 -3.65
C PHE A 104 12.88 -1.24 -4.71
N GLU A 105 13.19 -0.06 -5.24
CA GLU A 105 12.38 0.57 -6.28
C GLU A 105 12.51 -0.13 -7.63
N ARG A 106 13.62 -0.86 -7.87
CA ARG A 106 13.86 -1.60 -9.11
C ARG A 106 13.52 -3.07 -8.97
N GLU A 107 14.03 -3.70 -7.92
CA GLU A 107 13.97 -5.15 -7.67
C GLU A 107 12.85 -5.53 -6.72
N GLY A 108 12.24 -4.55 -6.07
CA GLY A 108 11.13 -4.78 -5.17
C GLY A 108 11.54 -5.06 -3.72
N GLN A 109 10.53 -5.37 -2.91
CA GLN A 109 10.69 -5.80 -1.54
C GLN A 109 9.41 -6.45 -1.01
N LYS A 110 9.53 -7.12 0.13
CA LYS A 110 8.37 -7.49 0.93
C LYS A 110 7.72 -6.24 1.53
N ILE A 111 6.41 -6.18 1.41
CA ILE A 111 5.54 -5.13 1.93
C ILE A 111 4.86 -5.64 3.19
N ARG A 112 5.01 -4.89 4.28
CA ARG A 112 4.27 -5.15 5.52
C ARG A 112 2.87 -4.59 5.39
N GLY A 113 1.86 -5.42 5.62
CA GLY A 113 0.48 -4.97 5.70
C GLY A 113 0.20 -4.14 6.97
N PRO A 114 -0.86 -3.32 6.98
CA PRO A 114 -1.31 -2.53 8.13
C PRO A 114 -1.32 -3.30 9.47
N GLY A 115 -1.85 -4.52 9.48
CA GLY A 115 -1.87 -5.37 10.68
C GLY A 115 -0.47 -5.60 11.26
N ARG A 116 0.48 -6.00 10.41
CA ARG A 116 1.86 -6.27 10.80
C ARG A 116 2.61 -5.01 11.24
N ILE A 117 2.41 -3.90 10.52
CA ILE A 117 2.98 -2.59 10.89
C ILE A 117 2.54 -2.21 12.31
N THR A 118 1.24 -2.29 12.61
CA THR A 118 0.71 -1.92 13.93
C THR A 118 1.13 -2.86 15.06
N SER A 119 1.41 -4.14 14.77
CA SER A 119 1.87 -5.10 15.78
C SER A 119 3.37 -5.03 16.05
N GLU A 120 4.18 -4.79 15.02
CA GLU A 120 5.65 -4.79 15.12
C GLU A 120 6.23 -3.39 15.41
N GLY A 121 5.49 -2.33 15.08
CA GLY A 121 5.98 -0.95 15.23
C GLY A 121 7.09 -0.59 14.23
N LEU A 122 7.23 -1.34 13.14
CA LEU A 122 8.25 -1.16 12.12
C LEU A 122 7.62 -1.01 10.73
N ALA A 123 8.13 -0.06 9.94
CA ALA A 123 7.70 0.15 8.57
C ALA A 123 8.84 0.75 7.72
N THR A 124 8.93 0.34 6.46
CA THR A 124 9.69 1.11 5.45
C THR A 124 8.88 2.33 4.99
N CYS A 125 9.51 3.23 4.22
CA CYS A 125 8.79 4.33 3.57
C CYS A 125 7.69 3.84 2.62
N LEU A 126 7.88 2.69 1.97
CA LEU A 126 6.86 2.08 1.11
C LEU A 126 5.68 1.54 1.93
N ASP A 127 5.98 0.80 3.00
CA ASP A 127 4.97 0.23 3.91
C ASP A 127 4.06 1.33 4.46
N SER A 128 4.64 2.42 4.97
CA SER A 128 3.90 3.53 5.56
C SER A 128 3.11 4.32 4.52
N THR A 129 3.66 4.48 3.30
CA THR A 129 2.95 5.12 2.18
C THR A 129 1.71 4.32 1.77
N LEU A 130 1.83 3.00 1.64
CA LEU A 130 0.71 2.13 1.28
C LEU A 130 -0.33 2.06 2.38
N PHE A 131 0.09 2.06 3.65
CA PHE A 131 -0.84 2.13 4.78
C PHE A 131 -1.59 3.46 4.82
N LEU A 132 -0.90 4.59 4.56
CA LEU A 132 -1.55 5.90 4.49
C LEU A 132 -2.53 5.98 3.31
N ALA A 133 -2.15 5.44 2.14
CA ALA A 133 -3.01 5.37 0.97
C ALA A 133 -4.24 4.47 1.15
N ALA A 134 -4.24 3.59 2.14
CA ALA A 134 -5.39 2.74 2.47
C ALA A 134 -6.50 3.50 3.21
N ALA A 135 -6.22 4.71 3.72
CA ALA A 135 -7.21 5.60 4.31
C ALA A 135 -7.94 6.40 3.21
N PRO A 136 -9.29 6.51 3.27
CA PRO A 136 -10.12 7.18 2.27
C PRO A 136 -10.20 8.70 2.43
#